data_AF-A0A076FE38-F1
#
_entry.id   AF-A0A076FE38-F1
#
_cell.length_a   1.000
_cell.length_b   1.000
_cell.length_c   1.000
_cell.angle_alpha   90.00
_cell.angle_beta   90.00
_cell.angle_gamma   90.00
#
_symmetry.space_group_name_H-M   'P 1'
#
loop_
_entity.id
_entity.type
_entity.pdbx_description
1 polymer ?
#
loop_
_entity_poly.entity_id
_entity_poly.type
_entity_poly.pdbx_seq_one_letter_code
_entity_poly.pdbx_strand_id
1 'polypeptide(L)'
;MFKLIKSTIFWTLLYKFRKKVLLILALVLVIFFSNFIYSDVVNYLNLTSQTELIKYALITKWVIVLSSLFVIVALVFNIFNAKNSKKDEAINAKIPEPKPKNKIKSSDLSEREKSFLNKKIRSKTEILMDKKSKD
;
A
#
# COMPACT_ATOMS: atom_id res chain seq x y z
N MET A 1 -18.94 22.10 15.47
CA MET A 1 -17.53 21.72 15.23
C MET A 1 -17.29 20.20 15.09
N PHE A 2 -17.83 19.33 15.97
CA PHE A 2 -17.59 17.88 15.92
C PHE A 2 -17.97 17.15 14.61
N LYS A 3 -19.01 17.61 13.88
CA LYS A 3 -19.44 17.00 12.61
C LYS A 3 -18.38 17.11 11.51
N LEU A 4 -17.69 18.25 11.43
CA LEU A 4 -16.65 18.51 10.43
C LEU A 4 -15.38 17.71 10.73
N ILE A 5 -14.96 17.69 11.99
CA ILE A 5 -13.77 16.96 12.45
C ILE A 5 -13.90 15.45 12.15
N LYS A 6 -15.08 14.87 12.37
CA LYS A 6 -15.36 13.46 12.06
C LYS A 6 -15.33 13.16 10.56
N SER A 7 -15.83 14.07 9.72
CA SER A 7 -15.81 13.90 8.26
C SER A 7 -14.39 13.93 7.71
N THR A 8 -13.54 14.83 8.19
CA THR A 8 -12.12 14.89 7.79
C THR A 8 -11.36 13.63 8.22
N ILE A 9 -11.59 13.14 9.44
CA ILE A 9 -10.99 11.88 9.92
C ILE A 9 -11.45 10.70 9.06
N PHE A 10 -12.73 10.67 8.68
CA PHE A 10 -13.26 9.64 7.80
C PHE A 10 -12.58 9.67 6.41
N TRP A 11 -12.47 10.86 5.79
CA TRP A 11 -11.83 11.01 4.48
C TRP A 11 -10.35 10.65 4.48
N THR A 12 -9.64 11.02 5.55
CA THR A 12 -8.21 10.70 5.71
C THR A 12 -7.98 9.20 5.90
N LEU A 13 -8.84 8.50 6.65
CA LEU A 13 -8.78 7.03 6.76
C LEU A 13 -9.11 6.36 5.42
N LEU A 14 -10.15 6.81 4.73
CA LEU A 14 -10.55 6.33 3.40
C LEU A 14 -9.40 6.45 2.40
N TYR A 15 -8.73 7.60 2.36
CA TYR A 15 -7.61 7.82 1.46
C TYR A 15 -6.40 6.96 1.82
N LYS A 16 -6.04 6.91 3.12
CA LYS A 16 -4.88 6.15 3.62
C LYS A 16 -5.02 4.63 3.38
N PHE A 17 -6.23 4.10 3.47
CA PHE A 17 -6.49 2.65 3.35
C PHE A 17 -7.30 2.30 2.08
N ARG A 18 -7.28 3.15 1.06
CA ARG A 18 -8.09 3.07 -0.17
C ARG A 18 -8.22 1.67 -0.78
N LYS A 19 -7.12 0.92 -0.91
CA LYS A 19 -7.14 -0.45 -1.47
C LYS A 19 -7.96 -1.43 -0.62
N LYS A 20 -7.81 -1.37 0.70
CA LYS A 20 -8.53 -2.24 1.64
C LYS A 20 -9.98 -1.82 1.80
N VAL A 21 -10.26 -0.51 1.81
CA VAL A 21 -11.62 0.03 1.85
C VAL A 21 -12.40 -0.35 0.58
N LEU A 22 -11.78 -0.27 -0.60
CA LEU A 22 -12.39 -0.74 -1.84
C LEU A 22 -12.72 -2.24 -1.80
N LEU A 23 -11.84 -3.08 -1.24
CA LEU A 23 -12.13 -4.51 -1.04
C LEU A 23 -13.31 -4.74 -0.10
N ILE A 24 -13.35 -4.03 1.03
CA ILE A 24 -14.48 -4.11 1.97
C ILE A 24 -15.78 -3.68 1.30
N LEU A 25 -15.76 -2.57 0.55
CA LEU A 25 -16.91 -2.07 -0.20
C LEU A 25 -17.39 -3.10 -1.23
N ALA A 26 -16.47 -3.73 -1.96
CA ALA A 26 -16.78 -4.80 -2.91
C ALA A 26 -17.42 -6.00 -2.20
N LEU A 27 -16.92 -6.42 -1.04
CA LEU A 27 -17.54 -7.50 -0.25
C LEU A 27 -18.95 -7.14 0.23
N VAL A 28 -19.16 -5.90 0.67
CA VAL A 28 -20.50 -5.44 1.08
C VAL A 28 -21.46 -5.47 -0.11
N LEU A 29 -21.00 -5.07 -1.32
CA LEU A 29 -21.80 -5.19 -2.54
C LEU A 29 -22.18 -6.66 -2.83
N VAL A 30 -21.25 -7.59 -2.66
CA VAL A 30 -21.54 -9.03 -2.85
C VAL A 30 -22.63 -9.51 -1.88
N ILE A 31 -22.57 -9.10 -0.61
CA ILE A 31 -23.62 -9.41 0.38
C ILE A 31 -24.97 -8.82 -0.04
N PHE A 32 -24.96 -7.59 -0.56
CA PHE A 32 -26.17 -6.92 -1.03
C PHE A 32 -26.79 -7.64 -2.23
N PHE A 33 -25.98 -7.97 -3.25
CA PHE A 33 -26.43 -8.73 -4.41
C PHE A 33 -26.91 -10.14 -4.03
N SER A 34 -26.24 -10.82 -3.11
CA SER A 34 -26.68 -12.14 -2.64
C SER A 34 -28.08 -12.09 -2.01
N ASN A 35 -28.40 -11.02 -1.26
CA ASN A 35 -29.75 -10.85 -0.72
C ASN A 35 -30.78 -10.55 -1.80
N PHE A 36 -30.42 -9.72 -2.78
CA PHE A 36 -31.31 -9.38 -3.90
C PHE A 36 -31.66 -10.63 -4.72
N ILE A 37 -30.63 -11.37 -5.15
CA ILE A 37 -30.77 -12.57 -5.99
C ILE A 37 -31.54 -13.70 -5.27
N TYR A 38 -31.40 -13.81 -3.94
CA TYR A 38 -32.08 -14.86 -3.18
C TYR A 38 -33.60 -14.84 -3.36
N SER A 39 -34.22 -13.66 -3.39
CA SER A 39 -35.67 -13.54 -3.57
C SER A 39 -36.10 -14.08 -4.93
N ASP A 40 -35.38 -13.70 -5.99
CA ASP A 40 -35.68 -14.14 -7.36
C ASP A 40 -35.48 -15.65 -7.51
N VAL A 41 -34.41 -16.20 -6.93
CA VAL A 41 -34.12 -17.64 -6.96
C VAL A 41 -35.21 -18.43 -6.22
N VAL A 42 -35.64 -17.99 -5.05
CA VAL A 42 -36.71 -18.67 -4.30
C VAL A 42 -38.04 -18.63 -5.05
N ASN A 43 -38.38 -17.49 -5.65
CA ASN A 43 -39.60 -17.37 -6.46
C ASN A 43 -39.57 -18.30 -7.67
N TYR A 44 -38.46 -18.35 -8.38
CA TYR A 44 -38.27 -19.23 -9.53
C TYR A 44 -38.36 -20.73 -9.15
N LEU A 45 -37.74 -21.12 -8.04
CA LEU A 45 -37.76 -22.50 -7.56
C LEU A 45 -39.16 -22.94 -7.10
N ASN A 46 -39.92 -22.03 -6.48
CA ASN A 46 -41.31 -22.27 -6.11
C ASN A 46 -42.21 -22.46 -7.34
N LEU A 47 -42.03 -21.65 -8.40
CA LEU A 47 -42.77 -21.80 -9.66
C LEU A 47 -42.51 -23.14 -10.35
N THR A 48 -41.29 -23.67 -10.21
CA THR A 48 -40.87 -24.94 -10.81
C THR A 48 -41.17 -26.15 -9.91
N SER A 49 -41.78 -25.94 -8.74
CA SER A 49 -42.07 -26.98 -7.73
C SER A 49 -40.84 -27.74 -7.21
N GLN A 50 -39.64 -27.16 -7.33
CA GLN A 50 -38.37 -27.77 -6.91
C GLN A 50 -37.98 -27.33 -5.49
N THR A 51 -38.80 -27.66 -4.51
CA THR A 51 -38.67 -27.17 -3.12
C THR A 51 -37.44 -27.70 -2.39
N GLU A 52 -36.88 -28.83 -2.82
CA GLU A 52 -35.65 -29.38 -2.25
C GLU A 52 -34.45 -28.44 -2.43
N LEU A 53 -34.35 -27.79 -3.60
CA LEU A 53 -33.28 -26.85 -3.93
C LEU A 53 -33.33 -25.57 -3.10
N ILE A 54 -34.50 -25.21 -2.56
CA ILE A 54 -34.66 -24.02 -1.70
C ILE A 54 -33.86 -24.16 -0.41
N LYS A 55 -33.80 -25.39 0.15
CA LYS A 55 -33.00 -25.67 1.35
C LYS A 55 -31.51 -25.42 1.10
N TYR A 56 -31.01 -25.92 -0.03
CA TYR A 56 -29.62 -25.71 -0.43
C TYR A 56 -29.34 -24.23 -0.70
N ALA A 57 -30.23 -23.52 -1.40
CA ALA A 57 -30.11 -22.10 -1.67
C ALA A 57 -30.00 -21.25 -0.39
N LEU A 58 -30.79 -21.60 0.64
CA LEU A 58 -30.73 -20.94 1.95
C LEU A 58 -29.38 -21.15 2.64
N ILE A 59 -28.87 -22.39 2.66
CA ILE A 59 -27.56 -22.71 3.25
C ILE A 59 -26.46 -21.95 2.50
N THR A 60 -26.47 -21.99 1.16
CA THR A 60 -25.49 -21.31 0.32
C THR A 60 -25.48 -19.80 0.57
N LYS A 61 -26.66 -19.17 0.71
CA LYS A 61 -26.77 -17.75 1.08
C LYS A 61 -26.01 -17.45 2.38
N TRP A 62 -26.25 -18.24 3.43
CA TRP A 62 -25.60 -18.01 4.73
C TRP A 62 -24.09 -18.25 4.67
N VAL A 63 -23.63 -19.24 3.93
CA VAL A 63 -22.20 -19.48 3.70
C VAL A 63 -21.54 -18.27 3.04
N ILE A 64 -22.17 -17.66 2.04
CA ILE A 64 -21.66 -16.45 1.36
C ILE A 64 -21.61 -15.26 2.32
N VAL A 65 -22.67 -15.04 3.10
CA VAL A 65 -22.74 -13.91 4.05
C VAL A 65 -21.69 -14.06 5.16
N LEU A 66 -21.60 -15.25 5.78
CA LEU A 66 -20.66 -15.53 6.86
C LEU A 66 -19.21 -15.47 6.40
N SER A 67 -18.90 -16.06 5.23
CA SER A 67 -17.54 -15.99 4.67
C SER A 67 -17.13 -14.56 4.35
N SER A 68 -18.03 -13.76 3.76
CA SER A 68 -17.77 -12.34 3.49
C SER A 68 -17.54 -11.56 4.79
N LEU A 69 -18.35 -11.80 5.82
CA LEU A 69 -18.19 -11.16 7.13
C LEU A 69 -16.83 -11.51 7.76
N PHE A 70 -16.45 -12.78 7.71
CA PHE A 70 -15.15 -13.25 8.22
C PHE A 70 -13.98 -12.55 7.52
N VAL A 71 -14.04 -12.43 6.18
CA VAL A 71 -13.01 -11.73 5.39
C VAL A 71 -12.96 -10.24 5.73
N ILE A 72 -14.10 -9.57 5.94
CA ILE A 72 -14.13 -8.17 6.36
C ILE A 72 -13.42 -8.00 7.71
N VAL A 73 -13.73 -8.85 8.69
CA VAL A 73 -13.09 -8.82 10.01
C VAL A 73 -11.57 -9.04 9.87
N ALA A 74 -11.14 -10.01 9.07
CA ALA A 74 -9.73 -10.27 8.82
C ALA A 74 -9.01 -9.07 8.16
N LEU A 75 -9.65 -8.40 7.18
CA LEU A 75 -9.10 -7.21 6.53
C LEU A 75 -8.93 -6.06 7.52
N VAL A 76 -9.92 -5.84 8.39
CA VAL A 76 -9.85 -4.82 9.45
C VAL A 76 -8.74 -5.15 10.44
N PHE A 77 -8.63 -6.41 10.89
CA PHE A 77 -7.56 -6.85 11.79
C PHE A 77 -6.17 -6.66 11.17
N ASN A 78 -6.01 -6.98 9.88
CA ASN A 78 -4.78 -6.73 9.13
C ASN A 78 -4.44 -5.25 8.94
N ILE A 79 -5.38 -4.30 9.09
CA ILE A 79 -5.07 -2.86 9.10
C ILE A 79 -4.35 -2.47 10.39
N PHE A 80 -4.80 -3.00 11.53
CA PHE A 80 -4.21 -2.70 12.83
C PHE A 80 -2.82 -3.34 12.99
N ASN A 81 -2.63 -4.57 12.48
CA ASN A 81 -1.37 -5.29 12.61
C ASN A 81 -0.29 -4.88 11.59
N ALA A 82 -0.67 -4.24 10.47
CA ALA A 82 0.26 -3.80 9.42
C ALA A 82 1.23 -2.69 9.85
N LYS A 83 1.09 -2.13 11.07
CA LYS A 83 2.08 -1.18 11.62
C LYS A 83 3.46 -1.82 11.81
N ASN A 84 3.52 -3.16 11.88
CA ASN A 84 4.76 -3.93 12.08
C ASN A 84 5.38 -4.45 10.76
N SER A 85 4.69 -4.35 9.62
CA SER A 85 5.14 -4.89 8.32
C SER A 85 5.67 -3.81 7.39
N LYS A 86 6.41 -2.81 7.90
CA LYS A 86 7.14 -1.82 7.09
C LYS A 86 8.29 -2.42 6.25
N LYS A 87 8.45 -3.75 6.24
CA LYS A 87 9.51 -4.43 5.49
C LYS A 87 9.08 -4.87 4.08
N ASP A 88 7.79 -4.97 3.79
CA ASP A 88 7.35 -5.64 2.54
C ASP A 88 7.07 -4.68 1.36
N GLU A 89 7.03 -3.36 1.59
CA GLU A 89 7.00 -2.38 0.50
C GLU A 89 8.39 -2.14 -0.13
N ALA A 90 9.47 -2.65 0.48
CA ALA A 90 10.81 -2.59 -0.11
C ALA A 90 11.03 -3.67 -1.21
N ILE A 91 10.18 -4.69 -1.31
CA ILE A 91 10.43 -5.85 -2.20
C ILE A 91 9.88 -5.62 -3.62
N ASN A 92 8.94 -4.69 -3.81
CA ASN A 92 8.36 -4.39 -5.13
C ASN A 92 8.90 -3.11 -5.80
N ALA A 93 9.83 -2.41 -5.16
CA ALA A 93 10.67 -1.41 -5.82
C ALA A 93 11.99 -2.09 -6.21
N LYS A 94 12.02 -2.77 -7.36
CA LYS A 94 13.29 -3.07 -8.05
C LYS A 94 13.92 -1.74 -8.47
N ILE A 95 14.53 -1.04 -7.52
CA ILE A 95 15.65 -0.16 -7.81
C ILE A 95 16.77 -1.13 -8.20
N PRO A 96 17.28 -1.13 -9.44
CA PRO A 96 18.52 -1.84 -9.70
C PRO A 96 19.56 -1.26 -8.75
N GLU A 97 20.08 -2.10 -7.86
CA GLU A 97 21.22 -1.77 -7.02
C GLU A 97 22.29 -1.15 -7.93
N PRO A 98 22.81 0.05 -7.61
CA PRO A 98 23.98 0.52 -8.31
C PRO A 98 25.11 -0.47 -7.99
N LYS A 99 25.46 -1.30 -8.99
CA LYS A 99 26.65 -2.14 -8.99
C LYS A 99 27.78 -1.33 -8.35
N PRO A 100 28.54 -1.87 -7.38
CA PRO A 100 29.65 -1.14 -6.79
C PRO A 100 30.56 -0.72 -7.93
N LYS A 101 30.66 0.60 -8.19
CA LYS A 101 31.65 1.14 -9.11
C LYS A 101 32.98 0.56 -8.67
N ASN A 102 33.63 -0.15 -9.59
CA ASN A 102 34.97 -0.71 -9.43
C ASN A 102 35.82 0.23 -8.59
N LYS A 103 36.44 -0.29 -7.52
CA LYS A 103 37.47 0.43 -6.77
C LYS A 103 38.60 0.72 -7.76
N ILE A 104 38.62 1.93 -8.32
CA ILE A 104 39.71 2.41 -9.16
C ILE A 104 40.95 2.37 -8.27
N LYS A 105 41.94 1.54 -8.64
CA LYS A 105 43.21 1.46 -7.91
C LYS A 105 43.97 2.77 -8.15
N SER A 106 44.61 3.30 -7.11
CA SER A 106 45.36 4.57 -7.17
C SER A 106 46.51 4.58 -8.20
N SER A 107 46.85 3.41 -8.76
CA SER A 107 47.80 3.25 -9.86
C SER A 107 47.30 3.83 -11.19
N ASP A 108 45.99 3.89 -11.41
CA ASP A 108 45.40 4.29 -12.70
C ASP A 108 45.07 5.80 -12.77
N LEU A 109 45.34 6.55 -11.70
CA LEU A 109 45.05 7.98 -11.62
C LEU A 109 46.21 8.81 -12.18
N SER A 110 45.88 9.85 -12.96
CA SER A 110 46.84 10.83 -13.46
C SER A 110 47.48 11.62 -12.31
N GLU A 111 48.69 12.16 -12.49
CA GLU A 111 49.37 12.99 -11.48
C GLU A 111 48.49 14.14 -10.99
N ARG A 112 47.72 14.74 -11.91
CA ARG A 112 46.74 15.78 -11.60
C ARG A 112 45.68 15.27 -10.62
N GLU A 113 45.14 14.07 -10.82
CA GLU A 113 44.07 13.50 -10.00
C GLU A 113 44.59 13.09 -8.61
N LYS A 114 45.82 12.58 -8.53
CA LYS A 114 46.50 12.29 -7.25
C LYS A 114 46.64 13.54 -6.39
N SER A 115 46.86 14.71 -7.01
CA SER A 115 46.94 15.98 -6.27
C SER A 115 45.63 16.41 -5.62
N PHE A 116 44.47 15.96 -6.13
CA PHE A 116 43.16 16.29 -5.57
C PHE A 116 42.74 15.39 -4.41
N LEU A 117 43.26 14.15 -4.33
CA LEU A 117 42.94 13.23 -3.23
C LEU A 117 43.41 13.76 -1.86
N ASN A 118 44.60 14.38 -1.83
CA ASN A 118 45.21 14.87 -0.60
C ASN A 118 44.97 16.38 -0.37
N LYS A 119 44.19 17.03 -1.21
CA LYS A 119 43.97 18.48 -1.12
C LYS A 119 42.92 18.79 -0.05
N LYS A 120 43.31 19.58 0.96
CA LYS A 120 42.36 20.11 1.95
C LYS A 120 41.30 20.97 1.25
N ILE A 121 40.03 20.63 1.44
CA ILE A 121 38.90 21.38 0.89
C ILE A 121 38.84 22.72 1.63
N ARG A 122 39.06 23.82 0.90
CA ARG A 122 38.99 25.18 1.44
C ARG A 122 37.58 25.74 1.32
N SER A 123 37.19 26.56 2.29
CA SER A 123 35.89 27.24 2.26
C SER A 123 35.89 28.40 1.25
N LYS A 124 34.71 28.80 0.76
CA LYS A 124 34.60 29.94 -0.17
C LYS A 124 35.17 31.23 0.43
N THR A 125 35.00 31.41 1.74
CA THR A 125 35.51 32.56 2.50
C THR A 125 37.03 32.61 2.53
N GLU A 126 37.68 31.46 2.70
CA GLU A 126 39.15 31.32 2.72
C GLU A 126 39.76 31.66 1.36
N ILE A 127 39.10 31.25 0.27
CA ILE A 127 39.50 31.58 -1.11
C ILE A 127 39.37 33.10 -1.38
N LEU A 128 38.32 33.73 -0.85
CA LEU A 128 38.09 35.17 -1.02
C LEU A 128 39.06 36.03 -0.20
N MET A 129 39.47 35.57 1.00
CA MET A 129 40.48 36.25 1.82
C MET A 129 41.87 36.19 1.17
N ASP A 130 42.29 35.05 0.63
CA ASP A 130 43.57 34.90 -0.09
C ASP A 130 43.65 35.74 -1.36
N LYS A 131 42.51 36.02 -2.01
CA LYS A 131 42.45 36.89 -3.19
C LYS A 131 42.62 38.36 -2.80
N LYS A 132 41.99 38.78 -1.70
CA LYS A 132 42.05 40.16 -1.20
C LYS A 132 43.41 40.53 -0.61
N SER A 133 44.21 39.55 -0.15
CA SER A 133 45.54 39.80 0.43
C SER A 133 46.67 39.91 -0.60
N LYS A 134 46.40 39.64 -1.89
CA LYS A 134 47.37 39.69 -2.99
C LYS A 134 47.23 40.92 -3.88
N ASP A 135 46.19 41.72 -3.66
CA ASP A 135 46.03 43.07 -4.22
C ASP A 135 46.59 44.10 -3.21
#